data_AF-A0AAE1VGD4-F1
#
_entry.id   AF-A0AAE1VGD4-F1
#
_cell.length_a   1.000
_cell.length_b   1.000
_cell.length_c   1.000
_cell.angle_alpha   90.00
_cell.angle_beta   90.00
_cell.angle_gamma   90.00
#
_symmetry.space_group_name_H-M   'P 1'
#
loop_
_entity.id
_entity.type
_entity.pdbx_description
1 polymer ?
#
loop_
_entity_poly.entity_id
_entity_poly.type
_entity_poly.pdbx_seq_one_letter_code
_entity_poly.pdbx_strand_id
1 'polypeptide(L)' 'MMKEKKGRMVNISSVVGLVGNAGQANYSAAKAGVIGLTKSVAKEYASRNITVNDVAPGFIASDMTSKLK' A
#
# COMPACT_ATOMS: atom_id res chain seq x y z
N MET A 1 23.62 8.99 -12.67
CA MET A 1 23.56 7.70 -11.95
C MET A 1 22.80 7.92 -10.64
N MET A 2 21.90 7.00 -10.25
CA MET A 2 21.23 7.08 -8.93
C MET A 2 22.27 6.95 -7.82
N LYS A 3 22.17 7.80 -6.79
CA LYS A 3 23.19 7.95 -5.73
C LYS A 3 23.22 6.78 -4.75
N GLU A 4 22.05 6.21 -4.44
CA GLU A 4 21.88 5.12 -3.48
C GLU A 4 21.45 3.81 -4.17
N LYS A 5 22.10 2.69 -3.81
CA LYS A 5 21.83 1.33 -4.34
C LYS A 5 21.34 0.35 -3.26
N LYS A 6 20.66 0.86 -2.23
CA LYS A 6 20.03 0.09 -1.17
C LYS A 6 18.90 0.90 -0.55
N GLY A 7 17.76 0.27 -0.33
CA GLY A 7 16.61 0.96 0.26
C GLY A 7 15.47 0.02 0.60
N ARG A 8 14.56 0.46 1.48
CA ARG A 8 13.37 -0.27 1.87
C ARG A 8 12.18 0.70 1.86
N MET A 9 11.12 0.36 1.14
CA MET A 9 9.87 1.12 1.11
C MET A 9 8.74 0.23 1.59
N VAL A 10 7.90 0.75 2.49
CA VAL A 10 6.70 0.08 2.98
C VAL A 10 5.53 1.02 2.74
N ASN A 11 4.64 0.63 1.84
CA ASN A 11 3.38 1.32 1.60
C ASN A 11 2.28 0.78 2.50
N ILE A 12 1.28 1.61 2.78
CA ILE A 12 0.11 1.23 3.57
C ILE A 12 -1.11 1.27 2.66
N SER A 13 -1.57 0.10 2.21
CA SER A 13 -2.83 -0.06 1.49
C SER A 13 -4.00 -0.23 2.46
N SER A 14 -4.84 -1.25 2.24
CA SER A 14 -5.97 -1.69 3.07
C SER A 14 -6.49 -3.02 2.50
N VAL A 15 -7.06 -3.87 3.36
CA VAL A 15 -7.86 -5.02 2.90
C VAL A 15 -8.98 -4.61 1.95
N VAL A 16 -9.51 -3.39 2.09
CA VAL A 16 -10.53 -2.83 1.19
C VAL A 16 -10.00 -2.64 -0.24
N GLY A 17 -8.69 -2.45 -0.43
CA GLY A 17 -8.08 -2.45 -1.75
C GLY A 17 -7.96 -3.84 -2.40
N LEU A 18 -8.14 -4.91 -1.63
CA LEU A 18 -8.11 -6.30 -2.11
C LEU A 18 -9.51 -6.83 -2.40
N VAL A 19 -10.44 -6.63 -1.46
CA VAL A 19 -11.80 -7.21 -1.52
C VAL A 19 -12.89 -6.21 -1.90
N GLY A 20 -12.59 -4.91 -1.85
CA GLY A 20 -13.59 -3.84 -1.97
C GLY A 20 -14.42 -3.66 -0.70
N ASN A 21 -15.12 -2.54 -0.60
CA ASN A 21 -16.12 -2.32 0.45
C ASN A 21 -17.27 -1.45 -0.07
N ALA A 22 -18.50 -1.85 0.21
CA ALA A 22 -19.69 -1.14 -0.23
C ALA A 22 -19.71 0.28 0.36
N GLY A 23 -20.06 1.28 -0.46
CA GLY A 23 -20.02 2.69 -0.07
C GLY A 23 -18.62 3.32 -0.02
N GLN A 24 -17.56 2.57 -0.33
CA GLN A 24 -16.17 3.06 -0.29
C GLN A 24 -15.45 2.86 -1.63
N ALA A 25 -16.12 3.12 -2.76
CA ALA A 25 -15.56 2.91 -4.10
C ALA A 25 -14.26 3.69 -4.34
N ASN A 26 -14.23 4.97 -3.95
CA ASN A 26 -13.04 5.82 -4.05
C ASN A 26 -11.86 5.30 -3.21
N TYR A 27 -12.12 4.90 -1.97
CA TYR A 27 -11.11 4.37 -1.07
C TYR A 27 -10.59 3.01 -1.56
N SER A 28 -11.48 2.13 -2.01
CA SER A 28 -11.13 0.84 -2.60
C SER A 28 -10.24 1.02 -3.83
N ALA A 29 -10.61 1.90 -4.76
CA ALA A 29 -9.82 2.21 -5.94
C ALA A 29 -8.43 2.78 -5.59
N ALA A 30 -8.39 3.76 -4.67
CA ALA A 30 -7.13 4.36 -4.23
C ALA A 30 -6.18 3.32 -3.60
N LYS A 31 -6.70 2.47 -2.70
CA LYS A 31 -5.90 1.45 -2.00
C LYS A 31 -5.48 0.29 -2.92
N ALA A 32 -6.32 -0.10 -3.88
CA ALA A 32 -5.92 -1.01 -4.95
C ALA A 32 -4.80 -0.42 -5.82
N GLY A 33 -4.86 0.90 -6.10
CA GLY A 33 -3.82 1.63 -6.80
C GLY A 33 -2.47 1.57 -6.09
N VAL A 34 -2.43 1.69 -4.76
CA VAL A 34 -1.21 1.55 -3.95
C VAL A 34 -0.59 0.15 -4.08
N ILE A 35 -1.42 -0.90 -4.14
CA ILE A 35 -0.96 -2.28 -4.35
C ILE A 35 -0.32 -2.41 -5.75
N GLY A 36 -0.97 -1.85 -6.77
CA GLY A 36 -0.44 -1.80 -8.14
C GLY A 36 0.89 -1.05 -8.22
N LEU A 37 0.97 0.14 -7.60
CA LEU A 37 2.18 0.95 -7.51
C LEU A 37 3.32 0.16 -6.86
N THR A 38 3.07 -0.49 -5.73
CA THR A 38 4.06 -1.29 -5.01
C THR A 38 4.65 -2.37 -5.90
N LYS A 39 3.80 -3.11 -6.63
CA LYS A 39 4.25 -4.16 -7.55
C LYS A 39 5.10 -3.61 -8.69
N SER A 40 4.69 -2.49 -9.29
CA SER A 40 5.43 -1.85 -10.39
C SER A 40 6.79 -1.34 -9.93
N VAL A 41 6.83 -0.60 -8.83
CA VAL A 41 8.06 -0.03 -8.26
C VAL A 41 9.00 -1.14 -7.78
N ALA A 42 8.49 -2.18 -7.12
CA ALA A 42 9.32 -3.31 -6.70
C ALA A 42 10.09 -3.93 -7.88
N LYS A 43 9.42 -4.11 -9.03
CA LYS A 43 10.06 -4.64 -10.25
C LYS A 43 11.10 -3.68 -10.83
N GLU A 44 10.81 -2.38 -10.85
CA GLU A 44 11.71 -1.36 -11.39
C GLU A 44 13.01 -1.23 -10.58
N TYR A 45 12.93 -1.39 -9.26
CA TYR A 45 14.06 -1.14 -8.36
C TYR A 45 14.74 -2.41 -7.82
N ALA A 46 14.25 -3.61 -8.15
CA ALA A 46 14.80 -4.88 -7.66
C ALA A 46 16.30 -5.05 -7.95
N SER A 47 16.76 -4.70 -9.16
CA SER A 47 18.18 -4.77 -9.57
C SER A 47 19.10 -3.85 -8.78
N ARG A 48 18.53 -2.93 -8.00
CA ARG A 48 19.24 -1.92 -7.20
C ARG A 48 19.18 -2.22 -5.70
N ASN A 49 18.86 -3.46 -5.31
CA ASN A 49 18.72 -3.89 -3.91
C ASN A 49 17.78 -2.99 -3.08
N ILE A 50 16.75 -2.47 -3.75
CA ILE A 50 15.67 -1.71 -3.12
C ILE A 50 14.44 -2.62 -3.14
N THR A 51 13.91 -2.93 -1.96
CA THR A 51 12.69 -3.72 -1.84
C THR A 51 11.53 -2.78 -1.53
N VAL A 52 10.41 -2.99 -2.21
CA VAL A 52 9.18 -2.24 -2.00
C VAL A 52 8.07 -3.22 -1.70
N ASN A 53 7.47 -3.08 -0.52
CA ASN A 53 6.40 -3.94 -0.04
C ASN A 53 5.22 -3.08 0.40
N ASP A 54 4.06 -3.73 0.49
CA ASP A 54 2.84 -3.10 0.95
C ASP A 54 2.26 -3.91 2.11
N VAL A 55 1.72 -3.20 3.09
CA VAL A 55 0.93 -3.78 4.17
C VAL A 55 -0.51 -3.36 3.95
N ALA A 56 -1.43 -4.32 4.00
CA ALA A 56 -2.86 -4.11 3.87
C ALA A 56 -3.55 -4.31 5.24
N PRO A 57 -3.68 -3.26 6.09
CA PRO A 57 -4.35 -3.40 7.37
C PRO A 57 -5.82 -3.80 7.20
N GLY A 58 -6.28 -4.67 8.08
CA GLY A 58 -7.69 -4.93 8.33
C GLY A 58 -8.31 -3.86 9.24
N PHE A 59 -9.30 -4.24 10.03
CA PHE A 59 -9.80 -3.38 11.10
C PHE A 59 -8.79 -3.35 12.26
N ILE A 60 -8.32 -2.16 12.62
CA ILE A 60 -7.36 -1.95 13.71
C ILE A 60 -7.82 -0.82 14.62
N ALA A 61 -7.46 -0.87 15.89
CA ALA A 61 -7.70 0.24 16.80
C ALA A 61 -6.91 1.48 16.35
N SER A 62 -7.61 2.56 16.04
CA SER A 62 -7.06 3.84 15.59
C SER A 62 -8.08 4.97 15.80
N ASP A 63 -7.61 6.22 15.69
CA ASP A 63 -8.49 7.41 15.75
C ASP A 63 -9.53 7.46 14.62
N MET A 64 -9.32 6.73 13.52
CA MET A 64 -10.27 6.64 12.43
C MET A 64 -11.39 5.66 12.79
N THR A 65 -11.04 4.47 13.28
CA THR A 65 -12.01 3.44 13.66
C THR A 65 -12.75 3.79 14.94
N SER A 66 -12.16 4.59 15.84
CA SER A 66 -12.85 5.05 17.06
C SER A 66 -14.07 5.94 16.79
N LYS A 67 -14.17 6.50 15.56
CA LYS A 67 -15.32 7.29 15.10
C LYS A 67 -16.42 6.44 14.47
N LEU A 68 -16.15 5.17 14.19
CA LEU A 68 -17.13 4.21 13.72
C LEU A 68 -17.83 3.67 14.97
N LYS A 69 -19.00 4.23 15.29
CA LYS A 69 -19.85 3.79 16.41
C LYS A 69 -20.35 2.37 16.20
#